data_AF-A0A3D4Z3V9-F1
#
_entry.id   AF-A0A3D4Z3V9-F1
#
_cell.length_a   1.000
_cell.length_b   1.000
_cell.length_c   1.000
_cell.angle_alpha   90.00
_cell.angle_beta   90.00
_cell.angle_gamma   90.00
#
_symmetry.space_group_name_H-M   'P 1'
#
loop_
_entity.id
_entity.type
_entity.pdbx_description
1 polymer ?
#
loop_
_entity_poly.entity_id
_entity_poly.type
_entity_poly.pdbx_seq_one_letter_code
_entity_poly.pdbx_strand_id
1 'polypeptide(L)'
;NGFKAQQHRWAKGSIQTARKLLPRILKSAMAPRVKLEACLHLLNNFAYVLMLLLAFLMPFSLFVRYQYGLNSVLWIDLPVFVLATISISTFYICSQREIYPDWKSRLFYLPLNLALGIGLAVNNTKAVFEALLRRE
;
A
#
# COMPACT_ATOMS: atom_id res chain seq x y z
N ASN A 1 -1.13 22.70 -0.31
CA ASN A 1 -0.83 21.82 0.84
C ASN A 1 -2.03 21.17 1.54
N GLY A 2 -3.29 21.55 1.26
CA GLY A 2 -4.47 20.97 1.94
C GLY A 2 -4.68 19.46 1.73
N PHE A 3 -4.51 18.97 0.50
CA PHE A 3 -4.70 17.55 0.17
C PHE A 3 -3.74 16.63 0.95
N LYS A 4 -2.44 16.94 0.95
CA LYS A 4 -1.42 16.19 1.70
C LYS A 4 -1.71 16.18 3.21
N ALA A 5 -2.15 17.31 3.77
CA ALA A 5 -2.53 17.40 5.17
C ALA A 5 -3.79 16.57 5.48
N GLN A 6 -4.77 16.52 4.57
CA GLN A 6 -5.96 15.69 4.72
C GLN A 6 -5.63 14.20 4.68
N GLN A 7 -4.80 13.77 3.73
CA GLN A 7 -4.31 12.40 3.62
C GLN A 7 -3.56 11.95 4.88
N HIS A 8 -2.73 12.84 5.45
CA HIS A 8 -2.07 12.60 6.73
C HIS A 8 -3.09 12.32 7.85
N ARG A 9 -4.10 13.20 8.02
CA ARG A 9 -5.13 13.05 9.05
C ARG A 9 -5.93 11.76 8.87
N TRP A 10 -6.29 11.40 7.64
CA TRP A 10 -7.00 10.15 7.34
C TRP A 10 -6.16 8.92 7.70
N ALA A 11 -4.90 8.89 7.29
CA ALA A 11 -3.99 7.79 7.62
C ALA A 11 -3.80 7.66 9.14
N LYS A 12 -3.53 8.77 9.84
CA LYS A 12 -3.36 8.81 11.30
C LYS A 12 -4.60 8.30 12.03
N GLY A 13 -5.78 8.82 11.67
CA GLY A 13 -7.06 8.42 12.27
C GLY A 13 -7.37 6.94 12.05
N SER A 14 -7.12 6.42 10.84
CA SER A 14 -7.29 5.00 10.53
C SER A 14 -6.43 4.10 11.42
N ILE A 15 -5.15 4.43 11.60
CA ILE A 15 -4.25 3.63 12.47
C ILE A 15 -4.63 3.76 13.94
N GLN A 16 -5.08 4.93 14.40
CA GLN A 16 -5.61 5.08 15.76
C GLN A 16 -6.85 4.20 15.98
N THR A 17 -7.76 4.12 15.00
CA THR A 17 -8.90 3.19 15.02
C THR A 17 -8.44 1.75 15.06
N ALA A 18 -7.48 1.38 14.20
CA ALA A 18 -6.89 0.04 14.21
C ALA A 18 -6.34 -0.32 15.60
N ARG A 19 -5.57 0.56 16.24
CA ARG A 19 -5.05 0.31 17.59
C ARG A 19 -6.13 0.09 18.64
N LYS A 20 -7.26 0.78 18.55
CA LYS A 20 -8.38 0.67 19.50
C LYS A 20 -9.19 -0.60 19.27
N LEU A 21 -9.46 -0.95 18.00
CA LEU A 21 -10.38 -2.02 17.64
C LEU A 21 -9.71 -3.36 17.38
N LEU A 22 -8.54 -3.36 16.74
CA LEU A 22 -7.86 -4.60 16.31
C LEU A 22 -7.62 -5.59 17.46
N PRO A 23 -7.14 -5.19 18.66
CA PRO A 23 -6.98 -6.14 19.77
C PRO A 23 -8.31 -6.74 20.24
N ARG A 24 -9.41 -5.98 20.17
CA ARG A 24 -10.76 -6.44 20.55
C ARG A 24 -11.32 -7.41 19.50
N ILE A 25 -11.14 -7.09 18.22
CA ILE A 25 -11.56 -7.94 17.10
C ILE A 25 -10.83 -9.29 17.15
N LEU A 26 -9.51 -9.28 17.37
CA LEU A 26 -8.71 -10.50 17.45
C LEU A 26 -9.12 -11.40 18.63
N LYS A 27 -9.50 -10.81 19.77
CA LYS A 27 -9.98 -11.52 20.96
C LYS A 27 -11.45 -11.97 20.88
N SER A 28 -12.22 -11.48 19.91
CA SER A 28 -13.64 -11.82 19.78
C SER A 28 -13.87 -13.28 19.36
N ALA A 29 -15.10 -13.77 19.53
CA ALA A 29 -15.53 -15.10 19.05
C ALA A 29 -15.83 -15.14 17.54
N MET A 30 -15.50 -14.10 16.77
CA MET A 30 -15.77 -14.05 15.33
C MET A 30 -14.97 -15.10 14.56
N ALA A 31 -15.52 -15.52 13.41
CA ALA A 31 -14.84 -16.44 12.51
C ALA A 31 -13.48 -15.89 12.05
N PRO A 32 -12.44 -16.74 11.89
CA PRO A 32 -11.09 -16.30 11.50
C PRO A 32 -11.04 -15.47 10.21
N ARG A 33 -11.91 -15.78 9.23
CA ARG A 33 -12.01 -15.03 7.98
C ARG A 33 -12.43 -13.57 8.20
N VAL A 34 -13.42 -13.34 9.06
CA VAL A 34 -13.89 -11.99 9.41
C VAL A 34 -12.80 -11.21 10.12
N LYS A 35 -12.04 -11.88 11.00
CA LYS A 35 -10.87 -11.28 11.66
C LYS A 35 -9.80 -10.87 10.64
N LEU A 36 -9.51 -11.72 9.66
CA LEU A 36 -8.52 -11.44 8.62
C LEU A 36 -8.95 -10.23 7.77
N GLU A 37 -10.19 -10.20 7.28
CA GLU A 37 -10.73 -9.08 6.50
C GLU A 37 -10.65 -7.78 7.32
N ALA A 38 -11.06 -7.81 8.60
CA ALA A 38 -10.95 -6.66 9.49
C ALA A 38 -9.49 -6.21 9.70
N CYS A 39 -8.54 -7.14 9.87
CA CYS A 39 -7.11 -6.82 9.96
C CYS A 39 -6.62 -6.11 8.70
N LEU A 40 -6.91 -6.67 7.52
CA LEU A 40 -6.46 -6.12 6.23
C LEU A 40 -7.04 -4.71 6.01
N HIS A 41 -8.32 -4.51 6.31
CA HIS A 41 -8.96 -3.20 6.20
C HIS A 41 -8.38 -2.17 7.16
N LEU A 42 -8.24 -2.51 8.45
CA LEU A 42 -7.76 -1.58 9.47
C LEU A 42 -6.28 -1.23 9.31
N LEU A 43 -5.47 -2.17 8.83
CA LEU A 43 -4.02 -2.00 8.66
C LEU A 43 -3.62 -1.52 7.26
N ASN A 44 -4.56 -1.26 6.35
CA ASN A 44 -4.25 -0.89 4.96
C ASN A 44 -3.26 0.29 4.83
N ASN A 45 -3.31 1.28 5.73
CA ASN A 45 -2.39 2.42 5.71
C ASN A 45 -0.92 2.05 6.03
N PHE A 46 -0.63 0.85 6.53
CA PHE A 46 0.75 0.34 6.61
C PHE A 46 1.37 0.11 5.23
N ALA A 47 0.58 0.00 4.16
CA ALA A 47 1.10 -0.08 2.80
C ALA A 47 2.06 1.08 2.47
N TYR A 48 1.82 2.29 2.99
CA TYR A 48 2.74 3.42 2.81
C TYR A 48 4.10 3.19 3.48
N VAL A 49 4.11 2.56 4.67
CA VAL A 49 5.34 2.22 5.39
C VAL A 49 6.12 1.17 4.62
N LEU A 50 5.43 0.11 4.17
CA LEU A 50 6.02 -0.96 3.37
C LEU A 50 6.56 -0.43 2.04
N MET A 51 5.87 0.51 1.41
CA MET A 51 6.30 1.12 0.15
C MET A 51 7.56 1.97 0.32
N LEU A 52 7.69 2.74 1.40
CA LEU A 52 8.94 3.45 1.70
C LEU A 52 10.08 2.48 2.02
N LEU A 53 9.81 1.45 2.80
CA LEU A 53 10.80 0.43 3.12
C LEU A 53 11.28 -0.28 1.85
N LEU A 54 10.36 -0.66 0.97
CA LEU A 54 10.67 -1.24 -0.33
C LEU A 54 11.54 -0.28 -1.16
N ALA A 55 11.12 0.98 -1.34
CA ALA A 55 11.88 1.97 -2.10
C ALA A 55 13.30 2.18 -1.53
N PHE A 56 13.44 2.17 -0.20
CA PHE A 56 14.73 2.27 0.47
C PHE A 56 15.60 1.03 0.25
N LEU A 57 15.02 -0.18 0.28
CA LEU A 57 15.74 -1.44 0.10
C LEU A 57 16.12 -1.74 -1.36
N MET A 58 15.40 -1.18 -2.34
CA MET A 58 15.65 -1.42 -3.77
C MET A 58 17.11 -1.18 -4.21
N PRO A 59 17.77 -0.04 -3.90
CA PRO A 59 19.17 0.16 -4.31
C PRO A 59 20.13 -0.85 -3.67
N PHE A 60 19.90 -1.26 -2.41
CA PHE A 60 20.72 -2.29 -1.76
C PHE A 60 20.52 -3.67 -2.41
N SER A 61 19.26 -4.00 -2.73
CA SER A 61 18.94 -5.22 -3.48
C SER A 61 19.66 -5.25 -4.82
N LEU A 62 19.65 -4.14 -5.56
CA LEU A 62 20.37 -4.02 -6.84
C LEU A 62 21.89 -4.15 -6.67
N PHE A 63 22.46 -3.53 -5.64
CA PHE A 63 23.89 -3.64 -5.36
C PHE A 63 24.32 -5.09 -5.10
N VAL A 64 23.56 -5.83 -4.28
CA VAL A 64 23.83 -7.25 -4.01
C VAL A 64 23.65 -8.08 -5.29
N ARG A 65 22.60 -7.79 -6.07
CA ARG A 65 22.26 -8.53 -7.29
C ARG A 65 23.17 -8.23 -8.47
N TYR A 66 23.94 -7.15 -8.44
CA TYR A 66 24.87 -6.79 -9.51
C TYR A 66 25.89 -7.90 -9.81
N GLN A 67 26.25 -8.68 -8.79
CA GLN A 67 27.18 -9.81 -8.92
C GLN A 67 26.53 -11.09 -9.46
N TYR A 68 25.20 -11.14 -9.54
CA TYR A 68 24.44 -12.28 -10.04
C TYR A 68 24.16 -12.08 -11.53
N GLY A 69 24.41 -13.11 -12.34
CA GLY A 69 24.10 -13.06 -13.77
C GLY A 69 22.61 -12.81 -14.05
N LEU A 70 22.31 -12.25 -15.23
CA LEU A 70 20.95 -11.84 -15.64
C LEU A 70 19.90 -12.94 -15.43
N ASN A 71 20.24 -14.20 -15.71
CA ASN A 71 19.33 -15.33 -15.54
C ASN A 71 18.81 -15.48 -14.10
N SER A 72 19.69 -15.37 -13.10
CA SER A 72 19.31 -15.54 -11.69
C SER A 72 18.37 -14.42 -11.21
N VAL A 73 18.56 -13.21 -11.74
CA VAL A 73 17.72 -12.04 -11.45
C VAL A 73 16.34 -12.22 -12.10
N LEU A 74 16.29 -12.62 -13.38
CA LEU A 74 15.04 -12.79 -14.12
C LEU A 74 14.13 -13.87 -13.52
N TRP A 75 14.67 -15.01 -13.05
CA TRP A 75 13.87 -16.08 -12.47
C TRP A 75 13.07 -15.66 -11.22
N ILE A 76 13.56 -14.67 -10.47
CA ILE A 76 12.89 -14.17 -9.26
C ILE A 76 12.10 -12.91 -9.58
N ASP A 77 12.71 -11.94 -10.26
CA ASP A 77 12.11 -10.63 -10.46
C ASP A 77 11.01 -10.64 -11.51
N LEU A 78 11.13 -11.46 -12.55
CA LEU A 78 10.11 -11.49 -13.61
C LEU A 78 8.77 -12.04 -13.09
N PRO A 79 8.69 -13.18 -12.36
CA PRO A 79 7.42 -13.62 -11.78
C PRO A 79 6.84 -12.60 -10.79
N VAL A 80 7.66 -12.03 -9.91
CA VAL A 80 7.21 -11.02 -8.94
C VAL A 80 6.67 -9.78 -9.64
N PHE A 81 7.39 -9.28 -10.64
CA PHE A 81 6.98 -8.13 -11.44
C PHE A 81 5.67 -8.40 -12.19
N VAL A 82 5.54 -9.55 -12.85
CA VAL A 82 4.34 -9.92 -13.61
C VAL A 82 3.14 -10.08 -12.68
N LEU A 83 3.28 -10.81 -11.58
CA LEU A 83 2.19 -11.02 -10.62
C LEU A 83 1.75 -9.71 -9.96
N ALA A 84 2.69 -8.86 -9.54
CA ALA A 84 2.37 -7.56 -8.98
C ALA A 84 1.68 -6.64 -10.01
N THR A 85 2.18 -6.63 -11.24
CA THR A 85 1.61 -5.82 -12.34
C THR A 85 0.20 -6.27 -12.68
N ILE A 86 -0.04 -7.58 -12.82
CA ILE A 86 -1.38 -8.12 -13.10
C ILE A 86 -2.33 -7.79 -11.94
N SER A 87 -1.89 -7.98 -10.70
CA SER A 87 -2.69 -7.68 -9.51
C SER A 87 -3.15 -6.22 -9.46
N ILE A 88 -2.21 -5.28 -9.53
CA ILE A 88 -2.53 -3.85 -9.43
C ILE A 88 -3.32 -3.37 -10.66
N SER A 89 -2.99 -3.85 -11.86
CA SER A 89 -3.70 -3.49 -13.08
C SER A 89 -5.14 -3.98 -13.05
N THR A 90 -5.37 -5.23 -12.63
CA THR A 90 -6.72 -5.80 -12.52
C THR A 90 -7.55 -4.98 -11.52
N PHE A 91 -7.00 -4.70 -10.34
CA PHE A 91 -7.68 -3.87 -9.34
C PHE A 91 -8.09 -2.50 -9.91
N TYR A 92 -7.16 -1.77 -10.53
CA TYR A 92 -7.47 -0.44 -11.06
C TYR A 92 -8.43 -0.49 -12.25
N ILE A 93 -8.27 -1.42 -13.19
CA ILE A 93 -9.18 -1.57 -14.33
C ILE A 93 -10.61 -1.86 -13.85
N CYS A 94 -10.77 -2.82 -12.94
CA CYS A 94 -12.07 -3.14 -12.34
C CYS A 94 -12.65 -1.93 -11.60
N SER A 95 -11.83 -1.20 -10.83
CA SER A 95 -12.28 0.01 -10.11
C SER A 95 -12.79 1.10 -11.06
N GLN A 96 -12.10 1.33 -12.18
CA GLN A 96 -12.51 2.37 -13.13
C GLN A 96 -13.79 1.96 -13.85
N ARG A 97 -13.92 0.68 -14.23
CA ARG A 97 -15.12 0.14 -14.89
C ARG A 97 -16.36 0.24 -14.02
N GLU A 98 -16.22 0.06 -12.71
CA GLU A 98 -17.34 0.15 -11.76
C GLU A 98 -17.80 1.60 -11.52
N ILE A 99 -16.85 2.54 -11.45
CA ILE A 99 -17.15 3.93 -11.09
C ILE A 99 -17.55 4.78 -12.30
N TYR A 100 -17.00 4.50 -13.48
CA TYR A 100 -17.11 5.39 -14.64
C TYR A 100 -17.63 4.69 -15.90
N PRO A 101 -18.65 5.26 -16.58
CA PRO A 101 -19.07 4.80 -17.90
C PRO A 101 -17.96 4.89 -18.96
N ASP A 102 -17.09 5.91 -18.88
CA ASP A 102 -15.97 6.19 -19.79
C ASP A 102 -14.63 5.60 -19.30
N TRP A 103 -14.64 4.52 -18.52
CA TRP A 103 -13.47 3.95 -17.83
C TRP A 103 -12.20 3.76 -18.66
N LYS A 104 -12.30 3.48 -19.96
CA LYS A 104 -11.15 3.27 -20.85
C LYS A 104 -10.29 4.52 -21.00
N SER A 105 -10.91 5.70 -21.14
CA SER A 105 -10.18 6.97 -21.24
C SER A 105 -9.47 7.31 -19.92
N ARG A 106 -10.06 6.88 -18.79
CA ARG A 106 -9.55 7.12 -17.45
C ARG A 106 -8.28 6.32 -17.12
N LEU A 107 -8.05 5.20 -17.82
CA LEU A 107 -6.83 4.40 -17.65
C LEU A 107 -5.55 5.21 -17.90
N PHE A 108 -5.61 6.24 -18.76
CA PHE A 108 -4.48 7.12 -19.03
C PHE A 108 -3.98 7.87 -17.79
N TYR A 109 -4.85 8.13 -16.81
CA TYR A 109 -4.48 8.82 -15.57
C TYR A 109 -3.91 7.90 -14.48
N LEU A 110 -3.98 6.57 -14.66
CA LEU A 110 -3.52 5.61 -13.65
C LEU A 110 -2.02 5.76 -13.31
N PRO A 111 -1.09 5.94 -14.27
CA PRO A 111 0.32 6.16 -13.93
C PRO A 111 0.53 7.38 -13.03
N LEU A 112 -0.18 8.48 -13.30
CA LEU A 112 -0.11 9.69 -12.48
C LEU A 112 -0.70 9.46 -11.08
N ASN A 113 -1.80 8.72 -10.98
CA ASN A 113 -2.41 8.38 -9.71
C ASN A 113 -1.48 7.51 -8.84
N LEU A 114 -0.82 6.51 -9.45
CA LEU A 114 0.19 5.69 -8.77
C LEU A 114 1.37 6.52 -8.28
N ALA A 115 1.89 7.41 -9.13
CA ALA A 115 2.97 8.33 -8.77
C ALA A 115 2.59 9.26 -7.61
N LEU A 116 1.36 9.77 -7.61
CA LEU A 116 0.82 10.57 -6.50
C LEU A 116 0.78 9.76 -5.20
N GLY A 117 0.32 8.51 -5.26
CA GLY A 117 0.31 7.59 -4.12
C GLY A 117 1.71 7.37 -3.52
N ILE A 118 2.72 7.18 -4.37
CA ILE A 118 4.13 7.07 -3.95
C ILE A 118 4.61 8.38 -3.31
N GLY A 119 4.30 9.53 -3.91
CA GLY A 119 4.68 10.85 -3.37
C GLY A 119 4.07 11.16 -1.99
N LEU A 120 2.90 10.60 -1.68
CA LEU A 120 2.27 10.73 -0.36
C LEU A 120 2.85 9.80 0.70
N ALA A 121 3.61 8.77 0.31
CA ALA A 121 4.07 7.72 1.21
C ALA A 121 4.89 8.25 2.39
N VAL A 122 5.80 9.20 2.15
CA VAL A 122 6.61 9.84 3.20
C VAL A 122 5.72 10.44 4.29
N ASN A 123 4.72 11.20 3.85
CA ASN A 123 3.81 11.94 4.73
C ASN A 123 2.85 11.01 5.49
N ASN A 124 2.34 9.98 4.83
CA ASN A 124 1.39 9.05 5.44
C ASN A 124 2.10 8.03 6.33
N THR A 125 3.33 7.63 6.00
CA THR A 125 4.18 6.85 6.91
C THR A 125 4.47 7.59 8.20
N LYS A 126 4.77 8.90 8.14
CA LYS A 126 4.88 9.74 9.33
C LYS A 126 3.60 9.66 10.17
N ALA A 127 2.44 9.75 9.53
CA ALA A 127 1.13 9.66 10.18
C ALA A 127 0.92 8.31 10.90
N VAL A 128 1.32 7.21 10.26
CA VAL A 128 1.26 5.86 10.83
C VAL A 128 2.14 5.79 12.10
N PHE A 129 3.38 6.25 12.04
CA PHE A 129 4.28 6.23 13.20
C PHE A 129 3.81 7.14 14.34
N GLU A 130 3.31 8.34 14.03
CA GLU A 130 2.70 9.23 15.05
C GLU A 130 1.51 8.55 15.74
N ALA A 131 0.63 7.91 14.96
CA ALA A 131 -0.50 7.16 15.48
C ALA A 131 -0.07 5.97 16.37
N LEU A 132 1.02 5.27 16.03
CA LEU A 132 1.58 4.18 16.85
C LEU A 132 2.24 4.69 18.14
N LEU A 133 2.98 5.80 18.05
CA LEU A 133 3.69 6.42 19.17
C LEU A 133 2.80 7.30 20.07
N ARG A 134 1.50 7.42 19.77
CA ARG A 134 0.55 8.29 20.50
C ARG A 134 0.96 9.77 20.51
N ARG A 135 1.58 10.22 19.42
CA ARG A 135 1.92 11.64 19.24
C ARG A 135 0.78 12.33 18.50
N GLU A 136 0.31 13.46 19.03
CA GLU A 136 -0.74 14.31 18.44
C GLU A 136 -0.25 15.09 17.23
#